data_AF-A0AAX1IGD3-F1
#
_entry.id   AF-A0AAX1IGD3-F1
#
_cell.length_a   1.000
_cell.length_b   1.000
_cell.length_c   1.000
_cell.angle_alpha   90.00
_cell.angle_beta   90.00
_cell.angle_gamma   90.00
#
_symmetry.space_group_name_H-M   'P 1'
#
loop_
_entity.id
_entity.type
_entity.pdbx_description
1 polymer ?
#
loop_
_entity_poly.entity_id
_entity_poly.type
_entity_poly.pdbx_seq_one_letter_code
_entity_poly.pdbx_strand_id
1 'polypeptide(L)'
;MCDLKAKTILQARTEGRDPLTAVAIPVLGKGNKKRNVPVPVWLLNALKRYAKGVRQRLVDLRLGYHKLEDHGVLFVLDANNRKHAGNPITPQIFDRHFAQAKDRLLKRLSKERDLARYESTQRERITIHALRHTFALYTYMEKRANGDMDAIKYVQSVLGHSLRDTTESIYLRSANAFESETRESIRLHLEGQPFMRIGVEA
;
A
#
# COMPACT_ATOMS: atom_id res chain seq x y z
N MET A 1 4.21 8.43 -6.98
CA MET A 1 4.87 7.41 -6.14
C MET A 1 6.34 7.33 -6.50
N CYS A 2 6.65 7.23 -7.80
CA CYS A 2 8.02 7.21 -8.30
C CYS A 2 8.86 8.44 -7.90
N ASP A 3 8.25 9.61 -7.69
CA ASP A 3 8.99 10.85 -7.36
C ASP A 3 9.32 11.06 -5.88
N LEU A 4 8.98 10.08 -5.02
CA LEU A 4 9.28 10.16 -3.59
C LEU A 4 10.79 10.30 -3.38
N LYS A 5 11.21 11.28 -2.59
CA LYS A 5 12.63 11.57 -2.38
C LYS A 5 13.23 10.72 -1.26
N ALA A 6 14.43 10.20 -1.49
CA ALA A 6 15.17 9.40 -0.51
C ALA A 6 15.43 10.20 0.78
N LYS A 7 15.80 11.48 0.64
CA LYS A 7 16.00 12.40 1.76
C LYS A 7 14.79 12.48 2.68
N THR A 8 13.57 12.56 2.12
CA THR A 8 12.32 12.61 2.90
C THR A 8 12.17 11.37 3.79
N ILE A 9 12.50 10.18 3.28
CA ILE A 9 12.44 8.93 4.05
C ILE A 9 13.54 8.85 5.09
N LEU A 10 14.77 9.21 4.72
CA LEU A 10 15.92 9.16 5.63
C LEU A 10 15.76 10.11 6.82
N GLN A 11 15.09 11.25 6.62
CA GLN A 11 14.84 12.26 7.66
C GLN A 11 13.56 12.01 8.48
N ALA A 12 12.72 11.04 8.09
CA ALA A 12 11.52 10.71 8.86
C ALA A 12 11.91 10.19 10.25
N ARG A 13 11.38 10.79 11.31
CA ARG A 13 11.68 10.38 12.70
C ARG A 13 10.92 9.11 13.04
N THR A 14 11.66 8.01 13.24
CA THR A 14 11.09 6.69 13.58
C THR A 14 11.65 6.11 14.87
N GLU A 15 12.67 6.76 15.43
CA GLU A 15 13.38 6.33 16.64
C GLU A 15 12.44 6.38 17.85
N GLY A 16 12.38 5.28 18.62
CA GLY A 16 11.53 5.17 19.81
C GLY A 16 10.02 5.10 19.55
N ARG A 17 9.56 5.02 18.29
CA ARG A 17 8.14 4.88 17.95
C ARG A 17 7.74 3.41 17.81
N ASP A 18 6.49 3.12 18.19
CA ASP A 18 5.87 1.82 17.93
C ASP A 18 5.84 1.52 16.41
N PRO A 19 6.33 0.35 15.95
CA PRO A 19 6.33 -0.05 14.55
C PRO A 19 4.97 0.00 13.83
N LEU A 20 3.86 -0.16 14.56
CA LEU A 20 2.49 -0.16 14.03
C LEU A 20 1.89 1.24 13.93
N THR A 21 2.51 2.24 14.57
CA THR A 21 2.10 3.65 14.41
C THR A 21 2.53 4.21 13.05
N ALA A 22 1.91 5.31 12.64
CA ALA A 22 2.21 5.98 11.38
C ALA A 22 2.91 7.33 11.57
N VAL A 23 3.76 7.70 10.60
CA VAL A 23 4.34 9.03 10.46
C VAL A 23 3.86 9.65 9.16
N ALA A 24 3.46 10.91 9.20
CA ALA A 24 3.05 11.66 8.02
C ALA A 24 4.26 11.96 7.12
N ILE A 25 4.23 11.48 5.89
CA ILE A 25 5.25 11.72 4.87
C ILE A 25 4.70 12.68 3.82
N PRO A 26 5.38 13.80 3.52
CA PRO A 26 4.98 14.70 2.46
C PRO A 26 5.23 14.05 1.10
N VAL A 27 4.18 13.93 0.29
CA VAL A 27 4.21 13.39 -1.06
C VAL A 27 3.69 14.42 -2.04
N LEU A 28 4.36 14.56 -3.18
CA LEU A 28 3.88 15.36 -4.30
C LEU A 28 2.88 14.57 -5.14
N GLY A 29 1.70 15.15 -5.33
CA GLY A 29 0.59 14.60 -6.08
C GLY A 29 0.40 15.26 -7.45
N LYS A 30 -0.73 14.91 -8.10
CA LYS A 30 -1.17 15.52 -9.35
C LYS A 30 -1.28 17.04 -9.20
N GLY A 31 -0.80 17.78 -10.19
CA GLY A 31 -0.80 19.25 -10.17
C GLY A 31 0.19 19.83 -9.15
N ASN A 32 1.24 19.09 -8.80
CA ASN A 32 2.29 19.50 -7.86
C ASN A 32 1.78 19.80 -6.43
N LYS A 33 0.61 19.27 -6.07
CA LYS A 33 0.00 19.48 -4.75
C LYS A 33 0.65 18.56 -3.72
N LYS A 34 1.20 19.14 -2.65
CA LYS A 34 1.75 18.39 -1.52
C LYS A 34 0.61 17.84 -0.66
N ARG A 35 0.78 16.62 -0.16
CA ARG A 35 -0.12 16.00 0.81
C ARG A 35 0.66 15.13 1.78
N ASN A 36 0.14 15.04 3.00
CA ASN A 36 0.72 14.21 4.04
C ASN A 36 0.07 12.83 4.01
N VAL A 37 0.86 11.81 3.67
CA VAL A 37 0.40 10.42 3.64
C VAL A 37 0.88 9.72 4.91
N PRO A 38 -0.01 9.09 5.70
CA PRO A 38 0.41 8.29 6.84
C PRO A 38 1.17 7.05 6.34
N VAL A 39 2.39 6.84 6.82
CA VAL A 39 3.20 5.67 6.49
C VAL A 39 3.58 4.96 7.80
N PRO A 40 3.32 3.64 7.93
CA PRO A 40 3.69 2.89 9.12
C PRO A 40 5.20 2.96 9.40
N VAL A 41 5.56 3.03 10.67
CA VAL A 41 6.97 3.12 11.13
C VAL A 41 7.78 1.92 10.65
N TRP A 42 7.22 0.71 10.67
CA TRP A 42 7.91 -0.49 10.15
C TRP A 42 8.28 -0.33 8.68
N LEU A 43 7.39 0.25 7.86
CA LEU A 43 7.59 0.44 6.43
C LEU A 43 8.64 1.53 6.18
N LEU A 44 8.60 2.61 6.96
CA LEU A 44 9.64 3.64 6.89
C LEU A 44 11.03 3.09 7.23
N ASN A 45 11.13 2.23 8.25
CA ASN A 45 12.38 1.59 8.60
C ASN A 45 12.87 0.65 7.48
N ALA A 46 11.98 -0.10 6.84
CA ALA A 46 12.33 -0.91 5.66
C ALA A 46 12.82 -0.04 4.50
N LEU A 47 12.14 1.07 4.21
CA LEU A 47 12.54 2.02 3.17
C LEU A 47 13.86 2.72 3.49
N LYS A 48 14.14 3.04 4.76
CA LYS A 48 15.45 3.56 5.21
C LYS A 48 16.56 2.54 4.94
N ARG A 49 16.34 1.26 5.25
CA ARG A 49 17.31 0.18 4.95
C ARG A 49 17.55 0.03 3.46
N TYR A 50 16.49 0.03 2.65
CA TYR A 50 16.60 0.02 1.20
C TYR A 50 17.39 1.22 0.66
N ALA A 51 17.08 2.44 1.15
CA ALA A 51 17.72 3.67 0.73
C ALA A 51 19.23 3.69 1.03
N LYS A 52 19.63 3.25 2.23
CA LYS A 52 21.04 3.21 2.66
C LYS A 52 21.83 2.04 2.05
N GLY A 53 21.17 0.94 1.72
CA GLY A 53 21.80 -0.25 1.16
C GLY A 53 21.67 -0.31 -0.36
N VAL A 54 20.60 -0.95 -0.82
CA VAL A 54 20.40 -1.30 -2.24
C VAL A 54 20.40 -0.07 -3.14
N ARG A 55 19.64 0.98 -2.78
CA ARG A 55 19.56 2.20 -3.59
C ARG A 55 20.92 2.88 -3.70
N GLN A 56 21.61 3.10 -2.58
CA GLN A 56 22.91 3.78 -2.57
C GLN A 56 23.90 3.05 -3.47
N ARG A 57 24.02 1.73 -3.34
CA ARG A 57 24.89 0.91 -4.20
C ARG A 57 24.59 1.09 -5.70
N LEU A 58 23.31 1.09 -6.07
CA LEU A 58 22.90 1.25 -7.48
C LEU A 58 23.15 2.66 -8.01
N VAL A 59 22.94 3.68 -7.17
CA VAL A 59 23.27 5.08 -7.51
C VAL A 59 24.78 5.23 -7.67
N ASP A 60 25.60 4.73 -6.74
CA ASP A 60 27.06 4.84 -6.81
C ASP A 60 27.62 4.22 -8.10
N LEU A 61 27.08 3.07 -8.53
CA LEU A 61 27.40 2.46 -9.82
C LEU A 61 27.09 3.38 -11.00
N ARG A 62 25.92 4.06 -10.97
CA ARG A 62 25.53 5.04 -11.99
C ARG A 62 26.45 6.26 -12.00
N LEU A 63 26.78 6.81 -10.82
CA LEU A 63 27.65 7.99 -10.71
C LEU A 63 29.05 7.67 -11.25
N GLY A 64 29.59 6.49 -10.92
CA GLY A 64 30.89 6.04 -11.43
C GLY A 64 30.92 5.86 -12.95
N TYR A 65 29.83 5.37 -13.55
CA TYR A 65 29.78 5.11 -15.00
C TYR A 65 29.50 6.37 -15.83
N HIS A 66 28.63 7.26 -15.36
CA HIS A 66 28.15 8.41 -16.13
C HIS A 66 28.63 9.78 -15.63
N LYS A 67 29.37 9.84 -14.51
CA LYS A 67 29.78 11.10 -13.84
C LYS A 67 28.60 12.06 -13.57
N LEU A 68 27.44 11.49 -13.26
CA LEU A 68 26.22 12.24 -12.95
C LEU A 68 26.13 12.50 -11.44
N GLU A 69 25.20 13.35 -11.04
CA GLU A 69 24.81 13.53 -9.64
C GLU A 69 23.66 12.59 -9.23
N ASP A 70 23.47 12.39 -7.92
CA ASP A 70 22.31 11.67 -7.38
C ASP A 70 21.03 12.51 -7.56
N HIS A 71 20.10 11.99 -8.35
CA HIS A 71 18.80 12.61 -8.62
C HIS A 71 17.85 12.63 -7.39
N GLY A 72 18.22 11.99 -6.29
CA GLY A 72 17.57 12.03 -4.98
C GLY A 72 16.24 11.28 -4.90
N VAL A 73 15.81 10.61 -5.98
CA VAL A 73 14.58 9.79 -6.02
C VAL A 73 14.82 8.48 -5.27
N LEU A 74 13.84 8.04 -4.49
CA LEU A 74 13.94 6.87 -3.63
C LEU A 74 14.08 5.57 -4.44
N PHE A 75 13.18 5.31 -5.38
CA PHE A 75 13.15 4.05 -6.12
C PHE A 75 13.95 4.13 -7.41
N VAL A 76 14.91 3.22 -7.54
CA VAL A 76 15.83 3.14 -8.69
C VAL A 76 15.80 1.76 -9.32
N LEU A 77 16.19 1.69 -10.60
CA LEU A 77 16.25 0.45 -11.36
C LEU A 77 17.41 -0.42 -10.88
N ASP A 78 17.09 -1.67 -10.54
CA ASP A 78 18.06 -2.76 -10.42
C ASP A 78 18.09 -3.52 -11.75
N ALA A 79 18.95 -3.06 -12.66
CA ALA A 79 19.04 -3.59 -14.01
C ALA A 79 20.38 -4.31 -14.22
N ASN A 80 20.32 -5.48 -14.87
CA ASN A 80 21.53 -6.23 -15.25
C ASN A 80 22.48 -5.41 -16.15
N ASN A 81 21.91 -4.49 -16.94
CA ASN A 81 22.70 -3.54 -17.72
C ASN A 81 23.14 -2.36 -16.85
N ARG A 82 24.45 -2.27 -16.61
CA ARG A 82 25.10 -1.19 -15.84
C ARG A 82 24.74 0.23 -16.33
N LYS A 83 24.41 0.40 -17.62
CA LYS A 83 23.97 1.68 -18.18
C LYS A 83 22.66 2.18 -17.56
N HIS A 84 21.78 1.27 -17.14
CA HIS A 84 20.44 1.58 -16.63
C HIS A 84 20.31 1.42 -15.11
N ALA A 85 21.22 0.68 -14.48
CA ALA A 85 21.27 0.55 -13.03
C ALA A 85 21.34 1.93 -12.36
N GLY A 86 20.55 2.13 -11.30
CA GLY A 86 20.52 3.38 -10.55
C GLY A 86 19.72 4.51 -11.18
N ASN A 87 19.12 4.33 -12.37
CA ASN A 87 18.20 5.32 -12.92
C ASN A 87 16.87 5.35 -12.13
N PRO A 88 16.17 6.50 -12.08
CA PRO A 88 14.83 6.58 -11.49
C PRO A 88 13.88 5.57 -12.14
N ILE A 89 13.07 4.91 -11.34
CA ILE A 89 11.98 4.09 -11.87
C ILE A 89 10.89 4.98 -12.46
N THR A 90 10.36 4.62 -13.63
CA THR A 90 9.20 5.31 -14.21
C THR A 90 7.89 4.62 -13.76
N PRO A 91 6.74 5.31 -13.78
CA PRO A 91 5.45 4.68 -13.49
C PRO A 91 5.20 3.42 -14.32
N GLN A 92 5.54 3.44 -15.60
CA GLN A 92 5.36 2.31 -16.51
C GLN A 92 6.20 1.10 -16.09
N ILE A 93 7.45 1.32 -15.68
CA ILE A 93 8.32 0.23 -15.20
C ILE A 93 7.83 -0.30 -13.84
N PHE A 94 7.38 0.60 -12.96
CA PHE A 94 6.81 0.21 -11.67
C PHE A 94 5.56 -0.65 -11.84
N ASP A 95 4.63 -0.25 -12.72
CA ASP A 95 3.43 -1.03 -13.06
C ASP A 95 3.79 -2.39 -13.65
N ARG A 96 4.81 -2.45 -14.52
CA ARG A 96 5.32 -3.71 -15.07
C ARG A 96 5.87 -4.64 -13.99
N HIS A 97 6.68 -4.13 -13.06
CA HIS A 97 7.20 -4.93 -11.95
C HIS A 97 6.09 -5.44 -11.03
N PHE A 98 5.05 -4.63 -10.81
CA PHE A 98 3.88 -5.04 -10.05
C PHE A 98 3.10 -6.15 -10.77
N ALA A 99 2.88 -6.02 -12.08
CA ALA A 99 2.26 -7.07 -12.88
C ALA A 99 3.06 -8.38 -12.82
N GLN A 100 4.39 -8.33 -12.92
CA GLN A 100 5.25 -9.50 -12.76
C GLN A 100 5.17 -10.12 -11.35
N ALA A 101 4.97 -9.31 -10.30
CA ALA A 101 4.75 -9.83 -8.96
C ALA A 101 3.40 -10.56 -8.84
N LYS A 102 2.34 -10.01 -9.47
CA LYS A 102 1.03 -10.67 -9.58
C LYS A 102 1.14 -12.01 -10.32
N ASP A 103 1.84 -12.05 -11.45
CA ASP A 103 1.98 -13.30 -12.22
C ASP A 103 2.74 -14.37 -11.44
N ARG A 104 3.76 -13.98 -10.66
CA ARG A 104 4.46 -14.88 -9.74
C ARG A 104 3.55 -15.39 -8.63
N LEU A 105 2.67 -14.55 -8.08
CA LEU A 105 1.67 -14.97 -7.11
C LEU A 105 0.71 -16.00 -7.71
N LEU A 106 0.15 -15.73 -8.89
CA LEU A 106 -0.77 -16.65 -9.57
C LEU A 106 -0.10 -17.99 -9.90
N LYS A 107 1.15 -17.97 -10.36
CA LYS A 107 1.93 -19.19 -10.63
C LYS A 107 2.23 -19.99 -9.36
N ARG A 108 2.34 -19.34 -8.20
CA ARG A 108 2.50 -20.03 -6.92
C ARG A 108 1.17 -20.67 -6.50
N LEU A 109 0.08 -19.91 -6.54
CA LEU A 109 -1.26 -20.38 -6.17
C LEU A 109 -1.73 -21.52 -7.06
N SER A 110 -1.40 -21.52 -8.35
CA SER A 110 -1.76 -22.61 -9.27
C SER A 110 -1.11 -23.96 -8.92
N LYS A 111 -0.14 -23.98 -8.01
CA LYS A 111 0.52 -25.20 -7.51
C LYS A 111 0.02 -25.61 -6.12
N GLU A 112 -0.80 -24.79 -5.49
CA GLU A 112 -1.40 -25.09 -4.19
C GLU A 112 -2.62 -26.01 -4.39
N ARG A 113 -3.00 -26.77 -3.36
CA ARG A 113 -4.18 -27.66 -3.42
C ARG A 113 -5.51 -26.89 -3.44
N ASP A 114 -5.49 -25.64 -3.01
CA ASP A 114 -6.67 -24.77 -2.93
C ASP A 114 -6.96 -24.11 -4.27
N LEU A 115 -7.66 -24.85 -5.15
CA LEU A 115 -8.04 -24.38 -6.47
C LEU A 115 -9.01 -23.19 -6.40
N ALA A 116 -9.89 -23.15 -5.40
CA ALA A 116 -10.86 -22.07 -5.21
C ALA A 116 -10.15 -20.72 -4.98
N ARG A 117 -9.09 -20.72 -4.17
CA ARG A 117 -8.28 -19.52 -3.94
C ARG A 117 -7.54 -19.07 -5.19
N TYR A 118 -7.03 -19.99 -6.00
CA TYR A 118 -6.41 -19.67 -7.28
C TYR A 118 -7.42 -19.01 -8.23
N GLU A 119 -8.57 -19.63 -8.45
CA GLU A 119 -9.62 -19.10 -9.35
C GLU A 119 -10.15 -17.74 -8.90
N SER A 120 -10.41 -17.58 -7.59
CA SER A 120 -10.81 -16.29 -7.00
C SER A 120 -9.75 -15.23 -7.28
N THR A 121 -8.49 -15.49 -6.95
CA THR A 121 -7.39 -14.53 -7.15
C THR A 121 -7.19 -14.19 -8.63
N GLN A 122 -7.44 -15.13 -9.55
CA GLN A 122 -7.32 -14.92 -10.99
C GLN A 122 -8.40 -13.96 -11.53
N ARG A 123 -9.62 -14.01 -10.99
CA ARG A 123 -10.72 -13.12 -11.37
C ARG A 123 -10.52 -11.69 -10.87
N GLU A 124 -9.74 -11.51 -9.80
CA GLU A 124 -9.49 -10.21 -9.20
C GLU A 124 -8.61 -9.28 -10.04
N ARG A 125 -9.00 -8.01 -10.11
CA ARG A 125 -8.22 -6.96 -10.80
C ARG A 125 -7.11 -6.41 -9.89
N ILE A 126 -6.07 -7.22 -9.67
CA ILE A 126 -4.93 -6.84 -8.82
C ILE A 126 -4.02 -5.87 -9.58
N THR A 127 -4.18 -4.57 -9.30
CA THR A 127 -3.38 -3.46 -9.88
C THR A 127 -3.02 -2.46 -8.79
N ILE A 128 -2.02 -1.61 -9.01
CA ILE A 128 -1.65 -0.53 -8.07
C ILE A 128 -2.83 0.44 -7.87
N HIS A 129 -3.62 0.70 -8.91
CA HIS A 129 -4.81 1.53 -8.81
C HIS A 129 -5.88 0.87 -7.93
N ALA A 130 -6.11 -0.44 -8.08
CA ALA A 130 -7.02 -1.18 -7.20
C ALA A 130 -6.53 -1.16 -5.75
N LEU A 131 -5.22 -1.35 -5.49
CA LEU A 131 -4.67 -1.26 -4.13
C LEU A 131 -4.85 0.13 -3.50
N ARG A 132 -4.81 1.20 -4.31
CA ARG A 132 -5.13 2.55 -3.83
C ARG A 132 -6.60 2.64 -3.37
N HIS A 133 -7.52 1.99 -4.07
CA HIS A 133 -8.92 1.92 -3.64
C HIS A 133 -9.07 1.08 -2.37
N THR A 134 -8.40 -0.07 -2.29
CA THR A 134 -8.36 -0.90 -1.08
C THR A 134 -7.88 -0.09 0.11
N PHE A 135 -6.73 0.59 0.00
CA PHE A 135 -6.21 1.46 1.04
C PHE A 135 -7.22 2.52 1.50
N ALA A 136 -7.87 3.19 0.56
CA ALA A 136 -8.85 4.22 0.86
C ALA A 136 -10.07 3.67 1.61
N LEU A 137 -10.57 2.50 1.20
CA LEU A 137 -11.71 1.84 1.82
C LEU A 137 -11.40 1.41 3.26
N TYR A 138 -10.28 0.71 3.47
CA TYR A 138 -9.87 0.28 4.81
C TYR A 138 -9.63 1.48 5.74
N THR A 139 -8.99 2.55 5.24
CA THR A 139 -8.77 3.77 6.00
C THR A 139 -10.09 4.43 6.38
N TYR A 140 -11.06 4.49 5.47
CA TYR A 140 -12.39 5.03 5.75
C TYR A 140 -13.09 4.24 6.86
N MET A 141 -13.12 2.91 6.74
CA MET A 141 -13.77 2.02 7.70
C MET A 141 -13.13 2.12 9.09
N GLU A 142 -11.79 2.08 9.17
CA GLU A 142 -11.05 2.19 10.43
C GLU A 142 -11.33 3.54 11.11
N LYS A 143 -11.35 4.63 10.34
CA LYS A 143 -11.66 5.97 10.87
C LYS A 143 -13.08 6.05 11.40
N ARG A 144 -14.05 5.48 10.68
CA ARG A 144 -15.45 5.40 11.10
C ARG A 144 -15.63 4.56 12.36
N ALA A 145 -14.97 3.40 12.44
CA ALA A 145 -14.99 2.54 13.63
C ALA A 145 -14.41 3.24 14.87
N ASN A 146 -13.45 4.14 14.68
CA ASN A 146 -12.87 4.99 15.73
C ASN A 146 -13.67 6.28 16.01
N GLY A 147 -14.88 6.44 15.45
CA GLY A 147 -15.77 7.57 15.71
C GLY A 147 -15.46 8.85 14.91
N ASP A 148 -14.60 8.80 13.90
CA ASP A 148 -14.34 9.96 13.03
C ASP A 148 -15.53 10.18 12.07
N MET A 149 -16.36 11.16 12.41
CA MET A 149 -17.53 11.56 11.62
C MET A 149 -17.17 12.13 10.24
N ASP A 150 -15.93 12.58 10.06
CA ASP A 150 -15.41 13.24 8.85
C ASP A 150 -14.36 12.38 8.11
N ALA A 151 -14.36 11.06 8.32
CA ALA A 151 -13.44 10.09 7.70
C ALA A 151 -13.25 10.27 6.17
N ILE A 152 -14.29 10.70 5.46
CA ILE A 152 -14.24 10.97 4.00
C ILE A 152 -13.29 12.11 3.68
N LYS A 153 -13.30 13.20 4.47
CA LYS A 153 -12.37 14.32 4.28
C LYS A 153 -10.93 13.88 4.51
N TYR A 154 -10.71 13.02 5.50
CA TYR A 154 -9.39 12.44 5.76
C TYR A 154 -8.89 11.65 4.54
N VAL A 155 -9.68 10.70 4.04
CA VAL A 155 -9.34 9.89 2.86
C VAL A 155 -9.13 10.78 1.63
N GLN A 156 -10.00 11.77 1.41
CA GLN A 156 -9.86 12.73 0.32
C GLN A 156 -8.50 13.47 0.38
N SER A 157 -8.08 13.90 1.57
CA SER A 157 -6.81 14.60 1.78
C SER A 157 -5.59 13.71 1.49
N VAL A 158 -5.61 12.44 1.93
CA VAL A 158 -4.51 11.49 1.73
C VAL A 158 -4.38 11.06 0.27
N LEU A 159 -5.51 10.90 -0.43
CA LEU A 159 -5.53 10.56 -1.85
C LEU A 159 -5.26 11.79 -2.74
N GLY A 160 -5.54 13.00 -2.25
CA GLY A 160 -5.46 14.25 -3.02
C GLY A 160 -6.51 14.31 -4.13
N HIS A 161 -7.74 13.85 -3.85
CA HIS A 161 -8.87 14.01 -4.77
C HIS A 161 -9.45 15.42 -4.64
N SER A 162 -9.59 16.13 -5.77
CA SER A 162 -10.18 17.47 -5.79
C SER A 162 -11.70 17.46 -5.59
N LEU A 163 -12.36 16.37 -5.99
CA LEU A 163 -13.82 16.22 -5.90
C LEU A 163 -14.18 15.20 -4.82
N ARG A 164 -15.11 15.60 -3.95
CA ARG A 164 -15.68 14.76 -2.89
C ARG A 164 -16.54 13.66 -3.50
N ASP A 165 -17.33 13.98 -4.54
CA ASP A 165 -18.26 13.06 -5.22
C ASP A 165 -17.59 11.81 -5.81
N THR A 166 -16.36 11.94 -6.34
CA THR A 166 -15.59 10.79 -6.85
C THR A 166 -15.13 9.86 -5.72
N THR A 167 -14.96 10.39 -4.52
CA THR A 167 -14.57 9.64 -3.33
C THR A 167 -15.81 9.03 -2.67
N GLU A 168 -16.92 9.77 -2.59
CA GLU A 168 -18.17 9.28 -2.02
C GLU A 168 -18.83 8.20 -2.87
N SER A 169 -19.01 8.40 -4.18
CA SER A 169 -19.71 7.45 -5.05
C SER A 169 -19.01 6.09 -5.18
N ILE A 170 -17.67 6.09 -5.24
CA ILE A 170 -16.87 4.87 -5.38
C ILE A 170 -16.73 4.14 -4.04
N TYR A 171 -16.46 4.86 -2.94
CA TYR A 171 -16.16 4.20 -1.67
C TYR A 171 -17.37 3.92 -0.80
N LEU A 172 -18.42 4.76 -0.80
CA LEU A 172 -19.59 4.50 0.06
C LEU A 172 -20.36 3.25 -0.40
N ARG A 173 -20.50 3.05 -1.71
CA ARG A 173 -21.16 1.85 -2.23
C ARG A 173 -20.36 0.59 -1.88
N SER A 174 -19.03 0.63 -2.07
CA SER A 174 -18.16 -0.49 -1.71
C SER A 174 -18.04 -0.70 -0.20
N ALA A 175 -18.07 0.35 0.61
CA ALA A 175 -18.06 0.26 2.07
C ALA A 175 -19.34 -0.36 2.60
N ASN A 176 -20.51 0.05 2.11
CA ASN A 176 -21.77 -0.56 2.50
C ASN A 176 -21.84 -2.04 2.12
N ALA A 177 -21.37 -2.39 0.90
CA ALA A 177 -21.28 -3.78 0.47
C ALA A 177 -20.33 -4.59 1.37
N PHE A 178 -19.13 -4.07 1.64
CA PHE A 178 -18.13 -4.75 2.46
C PHE A 178 -18.57 -4.86 3.94
N GLU A 179 -19.18 -3.83 4.52
CA GLU A 179 -19.76 -3.89 5.86
C GLU A 179 -20.89 -4.93 5.93
N SER A 180 -21.73 -5.02 4.90
CA SER A 180 -22.78 -6.03 4.80
C SER A 180 -22.21 -7.45 4.71
N GLU A 181 -21.21 -7.67 3.84
CA GLU A 181 -20.52 -8.97 3.71
C GLU A 181 -19.77 -9.36 4.98
N THR A 182 -19.12 -8.40 5.63
CA THR A 182 -18.40 -8.61 6.90
C THR A 182 -19.39 -8.96 8.02
N ARG A 183 -20.51 -8.22 8.12
CA ARG A 183 -21.58 -8.53 9.08
C ARG A 183 -22.18 -9.91 8.84
N GLU A 184 -22.41 -10.26 7.58
CA GLU A 184 -22.94 -11.58 7.22
C GLU A 184 -21.93 -12.70 7.54
N SER A 185 -20.64 -12.49 7.25
CA SER A 185 -19.59 -13.43 7.62
C SER A 185 -19.45 -13.60 9.14
N ILE A 186 -19.53 -12.52 9.92
CA ILE A 186 -19.53 -12.55 11.38
C ILE A 186 -20.80 -13.27 11.89
N ARG A 187 -21.97 -12.97 11.32
CA ARG A 187 -23.24 -13.60 11.68
C ARG A 187 -23.18 -15.10 11.46
N LEU A 188 -22.75 -15.54 10.28
CA LEU A 188 -22.59 -16.96 9.95
C LEU A 188 -21.54 -17.64 10.85
N HIS A 189 -20.48 -16.92 11.25
CA HIS A 189 -19.49 -17.45 12.21
C HIS A 189 -20.08 -17.59 13.62
N LEU A 190 -20.89 -16.64 14.09
CA LEU A 190 -21.54 -16.68 15.39
C LEU A 190 -22.67 -17.73 15.44
N GLU A 191 -23.44 -17.86 14.37
CA GLU A 191 -24.52 -18.86 14.23
C GLU A 191 -23.97 -20.27 13.97
N GLY A 192 -22.78 -20.38 13.37
CA GLY A 192 -22.07 -21.64 13.17
C GLY A 192 -21.30 -22.14 14.40
N GLN A 193 -21.18 -21.33 15.46
CA GLN A 193 -20.67 -21.81 16.74
C GLN A 193 -21.82 -22.46 17.53
N PRO A 194 -21.73 -23.76 17.88
CA PRO A 194 -22.70 -24.35 18.81
C PRO A 194 -22.59 -23.58 20.13
N PHE A 195 -23.69 -22.96 20.55
CA PHE A 195 -23.81 -22.31 21.86
C PHE A 195 -23.20 -23.22 22.91
N MET A 196 -22.13 -22.72 23.55
CA MET A 196 -21.50 -23.36 24.70
C MET A 196 -22.64 -23.64 25.69
N ARG A 197 -23.05 -24.91 25.80
CA ARG A 197 -24.00 -25.35 26.83
C ARG A 197 -23.30 -25.07 28.14
N ILE A 198 -23.68 -23.97 28.78
CA ILE A 198 -23.39 -23.73 30.19
C ILE A 198 -24.14 -24.84 30.93
N GLY A 199 -23.45 -25.94 31.18
CA GLY A 199 -23.92 -27.01 32.03
C GLY A 199 -24.05 -26.47 33.44
N VAL A 200 -25.29 -26.26 33.87
CA VAL A 200 -25.66 -26.21 35.27
C VAL A 200 -26.01 -27.64 35.66
N GLU A 201 -25.12 -28.31 36.39
CA GLU A 201 -25.42 -29.47 37.24
C GLU A 201 -24.59 -29.20 38.52
N ALA A 202 -25.22 -28.72 39.61
CA ALA A 202 -26.00 -29.46 40.61
C ALA A 202 -25.12 -30.35 41.49
#